data_AF-A0A367MF16-F1
#
_entry.id   AF-A0A367MF16-F1
#
_cell.length_a   1.000
_cell.length_b   1.000
_cell.length_c   1.000
_cell.angle_alpha   90.00
_cell.angle_beta   90.00
_cell.angle_gamma   90.00
#
_symmetry.space_group_name_H-M   'P 1'
#
loop_
_entity.id
_entity.type
_entity.pdbx_description
1 polymer ?
#
loop_
_entity_poly.entity_id
_entity_poly.type
_entity_poly.pdbx_seq_one_letter_code
_entity_poly.pdbx_strand_id
1 'polypeptide(L)'
;DAAALAKASVVVQGLSAYEYILFDSKIDLADAATKARYCPLLEAIGTHQQQLAQDILARWKNDGGMLTQMSKFPNDRYADAHEAIAELLRVQVTALDMLKKKLGTPLGRQSKGIPQPYQAEAWRSNASLASLDASLSGAQALWEGIDGKGLKTLLPAEQKDLAGKIDAAYADSHAKLAALEQKPLSELLASEDGRNQLNALYDSLNVVHRLHEGDLARALGVQLGFNANDGD
;
A
#
# COMPACT_ATOMS: atom_id res chain seq x y z
N ASP A 1 16.20 5.86 23.64
CA ASP A 1 15.14 4.89 23.98
C ASP A 1 13.92 5.15 23.10
N ALA A 2 12.86 4.34 23.21
CA ALA A 2 11.65 4.49 22.39
C ALA A 2 10.91 5.82 22.63
N ALA A 3 10.94 6.34 23.86
CA ALA A 3 10.29 7.60 24.22
C ALA A 3 10.99 8.82 23.58
N ALA A 4 12.32 8.82 23.53
CA ALA A 4 13.08 9.81 22.79
C ALA A 4 12.88 9.64 21.27
N LEU A 5 12.82 8.39 20.79
CA LEU A 5 12.60 8.09 19.38
C LEU A 5 11.26 8.65 18.88
N ALA A 6 10.16 8.49 19.64
CA ALA A 6 8.83 9.02 19.28
C ALA A 6 8.79 10.55 19.08
N LYS A 7 9.78 11.28 19.62
CA LYS A 7 9.92 12.74 19.47
C LYS A 7 10.92 13.15 18.39
N ALA A 8 11.60 12.19 17.77
CA ALA A 8 12.58 12.41 16.71
C ALA A 8 11.91 12.67 15.34
N SER A 9 12.73 12.83 14.29
CA SER A 9 12.24 12.89 12.91
C SER A 9 11.66 11.54 12.48
N VAL A 10 10.55 11.53 11.73
CA VAL A 10 9.93 10.32 11.16
C VAL A 10 10.94 9.47 10.37
N VAL A 11 11.94 10.12 9.76
CA VAL A 11 13.01 9.48 8.99
C VAL A 11 13.82 8.48 9.81
N VAL A 12 13.91 8.63 11.15
CA VAL A 12 14.70 7.74 12.02
C VAL A 12 13.86 6.78 12.86
N GLN A 13 12.54 6.87 12.78
CA GLN A 13 11.59 6.10 13.62
C GLN A 13 11.03 4.86 12.92
N GLY A 14 11.01 4.89 11.59
CA GLY A 14 10.22 3.98 10.76
C GLY A 14 10.95 2.72 10.31
N LEU A 15 10.21 1.87 9.60
CA LEU A 15 10.74 0.68 8.92
C LEU A 15 11.85 1.02 7.92
N SER A 16 11.86 2.22 7.33
CA SER A 16 12.95 2.69 6.45
C SER A 16 14.28 2.91 7.19
N ALA A 17 14.24 3.38 8.44
CA ALA A 17 15.43 3.48 9.29
C ALA A 17 15.92 2.09 9.69
N TYR A 18 14.99 1.20 10.01
CA TYR A 18 15.27 -0.20 10.30
C TYR A 18 15.93 -0.91 9.11
N GLU A 19 15.39 -0.70 7.91
CA GLU A 19 15.91 -1.22 6.65
C GLU A 19 17.31 -0.70 6.36
N TYR A 20 17.55 0.61 6.52
CA TYR A 20 18.87 1.22 6.34
C TYR A 20 19.92 0.55 7.22
N ILE A 21 19.63 0.36 8.51
CA ILE A 21 20.59 -0.21 9.45
C ILE A 21 20.91 -1.67 9.13
N LEU A 22 19.91 -2.45 8.70
CA LEU A 22 20.08 -3.89 8.49
C LEU A 22 20.59 -4.27 7.10
N PHE A 23 20.29 -3.47 6.07
CA PHE A 23 20.50 -3.87 4.68
C PHE A 23 21.43 -2.93 3.89
N ASP A 24 21.80 -1.77 4.40
CA ASP A 24 22.78 -0.91 3.71
C ASP A 24 24.18 -1.53 3.80
N SER A 25 24.81 -1.78 2.65
CA SER A 25 26.11 -2.46 2.56
C SER A 25 27.26 -1.72 3.23
N LYS A 26 27.06 -0.44 3.59
CA LYS A 26 28.03 0.37 4.32
C LYS A 26 27.99 0.14 5.83
N ILE A 27 27.01 -0.59 6.34
CA ILE A 27 26.87 -0.90 7.77
C ILE A 27 27.29 -2.35 8.00
N ASP A 28 28.39 -2.52 8.71
CA ASP A 28 28.85 -3.83 9.16
C ASP A 28 28.44 -4.05 10.62
N LEU A 29 27.35 -4.79 10.83
CA LEU A 29 26.88 -5.16 12.18
C LEU A 29 27.73 -6.28 12.84
N ALA A 30 28.69 -6.86 12.13
CA ALA A 30 29.67 -7.78 12.74
C ALA A 30 30.76 -7.00 13.50
N ASP A 31 31.03 -5.75 13.12
CA ASP A 31 31.90 -4.86 13.89
C ASP A 31 31.27 -4.51 15.25
N ALA A 32 32.04 -4.69 16.32
CA ALA A 32 31.55 -4.54 17.69
C ALA A 32 31.13 -3.09 18.01
N ALA A 33 31.86 -2.10 17.50
CA ALA A 33 31.53 -0.69 17.75
C ALA A 33 30.25 -0.27 17.02
N THR A 34 30.11 -0.69 15.76
CA THR A 34 28.93 -0.45 14.93
C THR A 34 27.71 -1.15 15.53
N LYS A 35 27.84 -2.41 15.95
CA LYS A 35 26.78 -3.15 16.65
C LYS A 35 26.35 -2.46 17.95
N ALA A 36 27.30 -2.05 18.79
CA ALA A 36 27.02 -1.35 20.05
C ALA A 36 26.27 -0.04 19.82
N ARG A 37 26.53 0.65 18.69
CA ARG A 37 25.81 1.87 18.30
C ARG A 37 24.39 1.60 17.83
N TYR A 38 24.18 0.59 16.96
CA TYR A 38 22.92 0.42 16.24
C TYR A 38 21.95 -0.56 16.89
N CYS A 39 22.40 -1.56 17.66
CA CYS A 39 21.50 -2.50 18.33
C CYS A 39 20.47 -1.80 19.22
N PRO A 40 20.84 -0.86 20.11
CA PRO A 40 19.85 -0.15 20.94
C PRO A 40 18.85 0.67 20.10
N LEU A 41 19.28 1.18 18.94
CA LEU A 41 18.39 1.92 18.04
C LEU A 41 17.40 0.98 17.33
N LEU A 42 17.86 -0.19 16.85
CA LEU A 42 16.99 -1.21 16.27
C LEU A 42 15.94 -1.70 17.28
N GLU A 43 16.34 -1.98 18.51
CA GLU A 43 15.40 -2.36 19.59
C GLU A 43 14.39 -1.26 19.89
N ALA A 44 14.84 0.00 19.93
CA ALA A 44 13.96 1.15 20.14
C ALA A 44 12.96 1.34 18.98
N ILE A 45 13.41 1.20 17.72
CA ILE A 45 12.54 1.24 16.54
C ILE A 45 11.52 0.11 16.60
N GLY A 46 11.95 -1.13 16.87
CA GLY A 46 11.06 -2.29 16.98
C GLY A 46 9.99 -2.10 18.06
N THR A 47 10.40 -1.61 19.24
CA THR A 47 9.48 -1.28 20.34
C THR A 47 8.49 -0.20 19.94
N HIS A 48 8.94 0.86 19.27
CA HIS A 48 8.09 1.94 18.79
C HIS A 48 7.07 1.45 17.75
N GLN A 49 7.49 0.63 16.78
CA GLN A 49 6.59 0.06 15.77
C GLN A 49 5.54 -0.87 16.40
N GLN A 50 5.92 -1.67 17.39
CA GLN A 50 4.98 -2.49 18.14
C GLN A 50 3.92 -1.63 18.86
N GLN A 51 4.36 -0.59 19.56
CA GLN A 51 3.46 0.33 20.27
C GLN A 51 2.52 1.05 19.30
N LEU A 52 3.05 1.56 18.19
CA LEU A 52 2.25 2.22 17.17
C LEU A 52 1.18 1.28 16.58
N ALA A 53 1.53 0.04 16.27
CA ALA A 53 0.59 -0.95 15.76
C ALA A 53 -0.51 -1.29 16.78
N GLN A 54 -0.14 -1.43 18.07
CA GLN A 54 -1.09 -1.64 19.16
C GLN A 54 -2.02 -0.45 19.34
N ASP A 55 -1.51 0.78 19.28
CA ASP A 55 -2.30 2.01 19.40
C ASP A 55 -3.29 2.15 18.25
N ILE A 56 -2.87 1.85 17.01
CA ILE A 56 -3.77 1.83 15.85
C ILE A 56 -4.87 0.79 16.09
N LEU A 57 -4.51 -0.45 16.44
CA LEU A 57 -5.49 -1.51 16.68
C LEU A 57 -6.48 -1.15 17.80
N ALA A 58 -6.00 -0.54 18.88
CA ALA A 58 -6.82 -0.09 20.00
C ALA A 58 -7.81 1.00 19.57
N ARG A 59 -7.39 1.99 18.77
CA ARG A 59 -8.28 3.04 18.23
C ARG A 59 -9.33 2.52 17.25
N TRP A 60 -9.06 1.38 16.61
CA TRP A 60 -10.04 0.71 15.77
C TRP A 60 -11.08 -0.05 16.59
N LYS A 61 -10.65 -0.74 17.65
CA LYS A 61 -11.49 -1.69 18.41
C LYS A 61 -12.18 -1.12 19.65
N ASN A 62 -11.71 -0.01 20.19
CA ASN A 62 -12.30 0.57 21.39
C ASN A 62 -13.77 1.00 21.17
N ASP A 63 -14.49 1.19 22.28
CA ASP A 63 -15.86 1.69 22.24
C ASP A 63 -15.88 3.07 21.57
N GLY A 64 -16.73 3.23 20.55
CA GLY A 64 -16.76 4.44 19.73
C GLY A 64 -15.60 4.60 18.73
N GLY A 65 -14.70 3.62 18.66
CA GLY A 65 -13.60 3.54 17.69
C GLY A 65 -14.06 3.36 16.25
N MET A 66 -13.09 3.31 15.33
CA MET A 66 -13.36 3.29 13.88
C MET A 66 -14.29 2.15 13.46
N LEU A 67 -14.16 0.94 14.04
CA LEU A 67 -15.06 -0.17 13.72
C LEU A 67 -16.50 0.13 14.13
N THR A 68 -16.71 0.76 15.28
CA THR A 68 -18.05 1.17 15.74
C THR A 68 -18.62 2.24 14.82
N GLN A 69 -17.82 3.25 14.47
CA GLN A 69 -18.23 4.33 13.56
C GLN A 69 -18.60 3.78 12.16
N MET A 70 -17.91 2.77 11.66
CA MET A 70 -18.17 2.18 10.35
C MET A 70 -19.28 1.11 10.34
N SER A 71 -19.88 0.77 11.48
CA SER A 71 -20.88 -0.32 11.56
C SER A 71 -22.17 0.03 12.30
N LYS A 72 -22.20 1.13 13.05
CA LYS A 72 -23.39 1.58 13.80
C LYS A 72 -23.74 3.01 13.38
N PHE A 73 -24.94 3.18 12.84
CA PHE A 73 -25.43 4.44 12.29
C PHE A 73 -26.76 4.84 12.93
N PRO A 74 -27.09 6.15 12.97
CA PRO A 74 -26.20 7.27 12.66
C PRO A 74 -25.13 7.45 13.75
N ASN A 75 -24.03 8.12 13.42
CA ASN A 75 -23.03 8.59 14.36
C ASN A 75 -22.44 9.94 13.91
N ASP A 76 -21.55 10.52 14.70
CA ASP A 76 -20.96 11.85 14.44
C ASP A 76 -20.20 11.93 13.10
N ARG A 77 -19.76 10.80 12.55
CA ARG A 77 -18.95 10.72 11.33
C ARG A 77 -19.75 10.29 10.10
N TYR A 78 -20.71 9.39 10.27
CA TYR A 78 -21.48 8.79 9.19
C TYR A 78 -22.97 8.78 9.55
N ALA A 79 -23.79 9.41 8.71
CA ALA A 79 -25.24 9.42 8.85
C ALA A 79 -25.85 8.03 8.58
N ASP A 80 -25.28 7.30 7.62
CA ASP A 80 -25.71 5.95 7.23
C ASP A 80 -24.56 5.08 6.70
N ALA A 81 -24.88 3.85 6.33
CA ALA A 81 -23.91 2.88 5.82
C ALA A 81 -23.33 3.25 4.45
N HIS A 82 -24.07 3.99 3.62
CA HIS A 82 -23.62 4.40 2.30
C HIS A 82 -22.44 5.38 2.40
N GLU A 83 -22.50 6.33 3.34
CA GLU A 83 -21.38 7.24 3.60
C GLU A 83 -20.11 6.52 4.07
N ALA A 84 -20.25 5.49 4.91
CA ALA A 84 -19.12 4.67 5.36
C ALA A 84 -18.50 3.86 4.21
N ILE A 85 -19.33 3.28 3.34
CA ILE A 85 -18.89 2.57 2.13
C ILE A 85 -18.19 3.52 1.16
N ALA A 86 -18.72 4.73 0.98
CA ALA A 86 -18.12 5.75 0.13
C ALA A 86 -16.71 6.13 0.62
N GLU A 87 -16.51 6.31 1.93
CA GLU A 87 -15.18 6.61 2.47
C GLU A 87 -14.22 5.42 2.33
N LEU A 88 -14.68 4.17 2.53
CA LEU A 88 -13.87 2.98 2.27
C LEU A 88 -13.42 2.91 0.81
N LEU A 89 -14.33 3.18 -0.13
CA LEU A 89 -14.00 3.21 -1.55
C LEU A 89 -13.01 4.33 -1.89
N ARG A 90 -13.15 5.51 -1.27
CA ARG A 90 -12.23 6.63 -1.47
C ARG A 90 -10.81 6.30 -0.98
N VAL A 91 -10.70 5.69 0.20
CA VAL A 91 -9.42 5.22 0.75
C VAL A 91 -8.81 4.15 -0.16
N GLN A 92 -9.63 3.20 -0.62
CA GLN A 92 -9.22 2.12 -1.51
C GLN A 92 -8.67 2.64 -2.85
N VAL A 93 -9.38 3.56 -3.50
CA VAL A 93 -8.95 4.21 -4.75
C VAL A 93 -7.62 4.95 -4.54
N THR A 94 -7.51 5.71 -3.44
CA THR A 94 -6.27 6.41 -3.09
C THR A 94 -5.11 5.43 -2.89
N ALA A 95 -5.35 4.30 -2.22
CA ALA A 95 -4.32 3.27 -2.01
C ALA A 95 -3.86 2.62 -3.31
N LEU A 96 -4.78 2.34 -4.24
CA LEU A 96 -4.48 1.81 -5.58
C LEU A 96 -3.71 2.83 -6.44
N ASP A 97 -4.00 4.12 -6.34
CA ASP A 97 -3.17 5.15 -7.01
C ASP A 97 -1.76 5.22 -6.40
N MET A 98 -1.66 5.16 -5.07
CA MET A 98 -0.37 5.14 -4.38
C MET A 98 0.48 3.93 -4.77
N LEU A 99 -0.11 2.75 -4.95
CA LEU A 99 0.56 1.57 -5.50
C LEU A 99 1.22 1.85 -6.86
N LYS A 100 0.49 2.49 -7.77
CA LYS A 100 1.02 2.89 -9.07
C LYS A 100 2.15 3.90 -8.91
N LYS A 101 2.02 4.88 -8.03
CA LYS A 101 3.09 5.88 -7.77
C LYS A 101 4.35 5.21 -7.22
N LYS A 102 4.23 4.27 -6.28
CA LYS A 102 5.35 3.50 -5.73
C LYS A 102 6.15 2.74 -6.79
N LEU A 103 5.49 2.24 -7.85
CA LEU A 103 6.16 1.60 -8.99
C LEU A 103 6.60 2.62 -10.08
N GLY A 104 5.77 3.64 -10.32
CA GLY A 104 5.98 4.64 -11.37
C GLY A 104 7.17 5.56 -11.09
N THR A 105 7.41 5.92 -9.83
CA THR A 105 8.55 6.73 -9.43
C THR A 105 9.89 6.07 -9.81
N PRO A 106 10.20 4.82 -9.38
CA PRO A 106 11.44 4.16 -9.78
C PRO A 106 11.49 3.79 -11.27
N LEU A 107 10.34 3.66 -11.95
CA LEU A 107 10.28 3.55 -13.41
C LEU A 107 10.60 4.85 -14.16
N GLY A 108 10.70 5.98 -13.46
CA GLY A 108 11.02 7.27 -14.07
C GLY A 108 9.82 8.02 -14.63
N ARG A 109 8.59 7.74 -14.19
CA ARG A 109 7.38 8.49 -14.62
C ARG A 109 7.49 10.00 -14.33
N GLN A 110 8.19 10.38 -13.27
CA GLN A 110 8.49 11.77 -12.90
C GLN A 110 9.87 12.25 -13.38
N SER A 111 10.63 11.40 -14.07
CA SER A 111 12.01 11.67 -14.50
C SER A 111 12.20 11.44 -16.00
N LYS A 112 11.16 11.70 -16.81
CA LYS A 112 11.18 11.56 -18.28
C LYS A 112 11.66 10.17 -18.74
N GLY A 113 11.28 9.12 -18.02
CA GLY A 113 11.65 7.74 -18.30
C GLY A 113 13.05 7.32 -17.82
N ILE A 114 13.79 8.19 -17.12
CA ILE A 114 15.06 7.84 -16.49
C ILE A 114 14.77 7.01 -15.22
N PRO A 115 15.23 5.74 -15.13
CA PRO A 115 14.99 4.91 -13.94
C PRO A 115 15.59 5.51 -12.67
N GLN A 116 14.85 5.41 -11.57
CA GLN A 116 15.22 5.94 -10.25
C GLN A 116 15.20 4.82 -9.18
N PRO A 117 16.09 3.82 -9.26
CA PRO A 117 16.03 2.63 -8.40
C PRO A 117 16.09 2.95 -6.90
N TYR A 118 16.82 4.00 -6.50
CA TYR A 118 16.92 4.42 -5.10
C TYR A 118 15.70 5.18 -4.56
N GLN A 119 14.74 5.51 -5.42
CA GLN A 119 13.45 6.08 -5.02
C GLN A 119 12.35 5.01 -4.86
N ALA A 120 12.66 3.73 -5.11
CA ALA A 120 11.76 2.65 -4.75
C ALA A 120 11.69 2.49 -3.22
N GLU A 121 10.51 2.23 -2.69
CA GLU A 121 10.36 1.83 -1.29
C GLU A 121 11.02 0.46 -1.07
N ALA A 122 11.67 0.28 0.08
CA ALA A 122 12.30 -0.98 0.45
C ALA A 122 13.35 -1.51 -0.56
N TRP A 123 14.08 -0.60 -1.22
CA TRP A 123 15.06 -0.96 -2.25
C TRP A 123 16.33 -1.62 -1.67
N ARG A 124 16.69 -1.35 -0.41
CA ARG A 124 17.90 -1.92 0.21
C ARG A 124 17.69 -3.38 0.56
N SER A 125 16.50 -3.72 1.06
CA SER A 125 16.12 -5.09 1.38
C SER A 125 15.58 -5.86 0.18
N ASN A 126 15.53 -5.25 -1.02
CA ASN A 126 14.90 -5.81 -2.22
C ASN A 126 13.42 -6.21 -2.02
N ALA A 127 12.71 -5.57 -1.09
CA ALA A 127 11.32 -5.93 -0.76
C ALA A 127 10.27 -5.11 -1.51
N SER A 128 10.67 -4.26 -2.47
CA SER A 128 9.76 -3.37 -3.20
C SER A 128 8.60 -4.10 -3.87
N LEU A 129 8.86 -5.18 -4.60
CA LEU A 129 7.81 -5.92 -5.32
C LEU A 129 6.88 -6.67 -4.37
N ALA A 130 7.44 -7.38 -3.38
CA ALA A 130 6.65 -8.05 -2.35
C ALA A 130 5.77 -7.06 -1.55
N SER A 131 6.25 -5.83 -1.33
CA SER A 131 5.45 -4.79 -0.68
C SER A 131 4.30 -4.28 -1.56
N LEU A 132 4.49 -4.23 -2.90
CA LEU A 132 3.42 -3.92 -3.84
C LEU A 132 2.36 -5.04 -3.85
N ASP A 133 2.79 -6.31 -3.87
CA ASP A 133 1.91 -7.47 -3.84
C ASP A 133 1.10 -7.59 -2.55
N ALA A 134 1.74 -7.35 -1.39
CA ALA A 134 1.04 -7.30 -0.11
C ALA A 134 -0.02 -6.18 -0.05
N SER A 135 0.29 -5.03 -0.63
CA SER A 135 -0.65 -3.90 -0.70
C SER A 135 -1.81 -4.18 -1.66
N LEU A 136 -1.54 -4.82 -2.82
CA LEU A 136 -2.56 -5.26 -3.76
C LEU A 136 -3.45 -6.37 -3.16
N SER A 137 -2.88 -7.27 -2.39
CA SER A 137 -3.61 -8.32 -1.65
C SER A 137 -4.56 -7.71 -0.62
N GLY A 138 -4.12 -6.68 0.11
CA GLY A 138 -4.99 -5.95 1.05
C GLY A 138 -6.16 -5.26 0.35
N ALA A 139 -5.90 -4.68 -0.82
CA ALA A 139 -6.91 -4.10 -1.70
C ALA A 139 -7.93 -5.14 -2.19
N GLN A 140 -7.46 -6.31 -2.64
CA GLN A 140 -8.32 -7.41 -3.06
C GLN A 140 -9.15 -7.98 -1.89
N ALA A 141 -8.57 -8.04 -0.69
CA ALA A 141 -9.29 -8.51 0.50
C ALA A 141 -10.48 -7.60 0.87
N LEU A 142 -10.42 -6.29 0.59
CA LEU A 142 -11.57 -5.40 0.74
C LEU A 142 -12.63 -5.62 -0.35
N TRP A 143 -12.19 -5.89 -1.58
CA TRP A 143 -13.06 -6.22 -2.70
C TRP A 143 -13.85 -7.51 -2.45
N GLU A 144 -13.18 -8.59 -2.05
CA GLU A 144 -13.76 -9.91 -1.83
C GLU A 144 -14.43 -10.05 -0.47
N GLY A 145 -13.84 -9.44 0.57
CA GLY A 145 -14.17 -9.64 1.97
C GLY A 145 -13.60 -10.96 2.49
N ILE A 146 -12.96 -10.93 3.65
CA ILE A 146 -12.39 -12.14 4.28
C ILE A 146 -13.45 -13.22 4.61
N ASP A 147 -14.72 -12.80 4.70
CA ASP A 147 -15.90 -13.65 4.93
C ASP A 147 -16.82 -13.72 3.69
N GLY A 148 -16.32 -13.28 2.53
CA GLY A 148 -17.07 -13.23 1.28
C GLY A 148 -18.10 -12.09 1.21
N LYS A 149 -18.06 -11.12 2.14
CA LYS A 149 -18.98 -9.96 2.18
C LYS A 149 -18.30 -8.63 1.85
N GLY A 150 -17.32 -8.66 0.95
CA GLY A 150 -16.62 -7.45 0.50
C GLY A 150 -17.47 -6.57 -0.42
N LEU A 151 -16.85 -5.50 -0.92
CA LEU A 151 -17.49 -4.52 -1.82
C LEU A 151 -18.17 -5.15 -3.03
N LYS A 152 -17.64 -6.29 -3.52
CA LYS A 152 -18.23 -7.08 -4.59
C LYS A 152 -19.69 -7.45 -4.35
N THR A 153 -20.06 -7.71 -3.10
CA THR A 153 -21.43 -8.13 -2.74
C THR A 153 -22.44 -6.99 -2.76
N LEU A 154 -21.98 -5.74 -2.78
CA LEU A 154 -22.81 -4.55 -2.85
C LEU A 154 -23.24 -4.22 -4.29
N LEU A 155 -22.62 -4.87 -5.29
CA LEU A 155 -22.98 -4.66 -6.69
C LEU A 155 -24.37 -5.23 -7.00
N PRO A 156 -25.20 -4.49 -7.77
CA PRO A 156 -26.43 -5.02 -8.33
C PRO A 156 -26.18 -6.25 -9.22
N ALA A 157 -27.20 -7.11 -9.36
CA ALA A 157 -27.08 -8.35 -10.14
C ALA A 157 -26.77 -8.12 -11.62
N GLU A 158 -27.11 -6.95 -12.15
CA GLU A 158 -26.85 -6.51 -13.51
C GLU A 158 -25.37 -6.14 -13.73
N GLN A 159 -24.61 -5.91 -12.65
CA GLN A 159 -23.19 -5.53 -12.69
C GLN A 159 -22.24 -6.74 -12.55
N LYS A 160 -22.72 -7.96 -12.83
CA LYS A 160 -21.90 -9.19 -12.80
C LYS A 160 -20.67 -9.10 -13.70
N ASP A 161 -20.80 -8.49 -14.87
CA ASP A 161 -19.68 -8.31 -15.79
C ASP A 161 -18.62 -7.38 -15.22
N LEU A 162 -19.01 -6.33 -14.49
CA LEU A 162 -18.08 -5.45 -13.79
C LEU A 162 -17.33 -6.20 -12.69
N ALA A 163 -18.03 -7.00 -11.90
CA ALA A 163 -17.40 -7.83 -10.87
C ALA A 163 -16.33 -8.76 -11.48
N GLY A 164 -16.66 -9.44 -12.58
CA GLY A 164 -15.72 -10.31 -13.29
C GLY A 164 -14.51 -9.57 -13.89
N LYS A 165 -14.70 -8.33 -14.37
CA LYS A 165 -13.59 -7.48 -14.83
C LYS A 165 -12.64 -7.12 -13.70
N ILE A 166 -13.16 -6.79 -12.52
CA ILE A 166 -12.35 -6.45 -11.35
C ILE A 166 -11.58 -7.68 -10.86
N ASP A 167 -12.24 -8.84 -10.77
CA ASP A 167 -11.58 -10.11 -10.41
C ASP A 167 -10.42 -10.42 -11.38
N ALA A 168 -10.67 -10.29 -12.69
CA ALA A 168 -9.65 -10.55 -13.71
C ALA A 168 -8.49 -9.56 -13.63
N ALA A 169 -8.75 -8.29 -13.30
CA ALA A 169 -7.71 -7.27 -13.15
C ALA A 169 -6.79 -7.56 -11.95
N TYR A 170 -7.34 -7.94 -10.80
CA TYR A 170 -6.54 -8.39 -9.65
C TYR A 170 -5.70 -9.61 -10.00
N ALA A 171 -6.31 -10.64 -10.62
CA ALA A 171 -5.61 -11.85 -11.02
C ALA A 171 -4.44 -11.57 -11.99
N ASP A 172 -4.64 -10.71 -12.99
CA ASP A 172 -3.60 -10.32 -13.93
C ASP A 172 -2.45 -9.55 -13.24
N SER A 173 -2.77 -8.61 -12.34
CA SER A 173 -1.75 -7.86 -11.59
C SER A 173 -0.92 -8.77 -10.67
N HIS A 174 -1.56 -9.68 -9.92
CA HIS A 174 -0.86 -10.66 -9.08
C HIS A 174 0.01 -11.61 -9.91
N ALA A 175 -0.48 -12.10 -11.05
CA ALA A 175 0.31 -12.96 -11.93
C ALA A 175 1.58 -12.26 -12.44
N LYS A 176 1.49 -10.97 -12.79
CA LYS A 176 2.66 -10.17 -13.20
C LYS A 176 3.64 -9.94 -12.05
N LEU A 177 3.15 -9.64 -10.85
CA LEU A 177 3.99 -9.49 -9.66
C LEU A 177 4.76 -10.78 -9.36
N ALA A 178 4.06 -11.91 -9.28
CA ALA A 178 4.68 -13.22 -9.02
C ALA A 178 5.78 -13.59 -10.03
N ALA A 179 5.61 -13.22 -11.31
CA ALA A 179 6.62 -13.42 -12.34
C ALA A 179 7.86 -12.54 -12.16
N LEU A 180 7.71 -11.35 -11.58
CA LEU A 180 8.77 -10.35 -11.40
C LEU A 180 9.53 -10.49 -10.07
N GLU A 181 8.88 -11.00 -9.02
CA GLU A 181 9.45 -11.13 -7.67
C GLU A 181 10.68 -12.04 -7.57
N GLN A 182 10.99 -12.79 -8.63
CA GLN A 182 12.20 -13.60 -8.72
C GLN A 182 13.50 -12.78 -8.81
N LYS A 183 13.39 -11.46 -9.03
CA LYS A 183 14.54 -10.55 -9.13
C LYS A 183 14.30 -9.27 -8.33
N PRO A 184 15.35 -8.65 -7.77
CA PRO A 184 15.28 -7.30 -7.24
C PRO A 184 14.73 -6.29 -8.26
N LEU A 185 13.90 -5.36 -7.81
CA LEU A 185 13.37 -4.29 -8.65
C LEU A 185 14.50 -3.50 -9.35
N SER A 186 15.62 -3.27 -8.66
CA SER A 186 16.79 -2.58 -9.20
C SER A 186 17.40 -3.27 -10.42
N GLU A 187 17.45 -4.61 -10.42
CA GLU A 187 17.94 -5.39 -11.56
C GLU A 187 16.99 -5.31 -12.75
N LEU A 188 15.68 -5.42 -12.50
CA LEU A 188 14.66 -5.27 -13.54
C LEU A 188 14.74 -3.89 -14.19
N LEU A 189 14.90 -2.84 -13.40
CA LEU A 189 15.05 -1.45 -13.88
C LEU A 189 16.30 -1.23 -14.71
N ALA A 190 17.36 -2.01 -14.53
CA ALA A 190 18.60 -1.87 -15.28
C ALA A 190 18.48 -2.39 -16.74
N SER A 191 17.59 -3.35 -16.98
CA SER A 191 17.40 -3.97 -18.31
C SER A 191 16.19 -3.40 -19.07
N GLU A 192 16.24 -3.40 -20.40
CA GLU A 192 15.10 -2.96 -21.22
C GLU A 192 13.90 -3.90 -21.07
N ASP A 193 14.14 -5.21 -21.14
CA ASP A 193 13.12 -6.24 -20.96
C ASP A 193 12.46 -6.14 -19.57
N GLY A 194 13.25 -6.03 -18.50
CA GLY A 194 12.71 -5.85 -17.15
C GLY A 194 11.87 -4.58 -17.01
N ARG A 195 12.32 -3.45 -17.60
CA ARG A 195 11.51 -2.23 -17.66
C ARG A 195 10.21 -2.42 -18.44
N ASN A 196 10.21 -3.17 -19.53
CA ASN A 196 8.98 -3.47 -20.28
C ASN A 196 7.99 -4.29 -19.44
N GLN A 197 8.47 -5.30 -18.72
CA GLN A 197 7.62 -6.10 -17.82
C GLN A 197 7.07 -5.27 -16.64
N LEU A 198 7.89 -4.40 -16.05
CA LEU A 198 7.46 -3.47 -15.00
C LEU A 198 6.44 -2.44 -15.51
N ASN A 199 6.57 -1.96 -16.75
CA ASN A 199 5.56 -1.11 -17.37
C ASN A 199 4.24 -1.87 -17.58
N ALA A 200 4.29 -3.14 -18.01
CA ALA A 200 3.10 -3.97 -18.11
C ALA A 200 2.42 -4.22 -16.76
N LEU A 201 3.19 -4.35 -15.67
CA LEU A 201 2.66 -4.38 -14.31
C LEU A 201 2.00 -3.04 -13.94
N TYR A 202 2.68 -1.91 -14.20
CA TYR A 202 2.14 -0.58 -13.95
C TYR A 202 0.79 -0.38 -14.66
N ASP A 203 0.68 -0.80 -15.92
CA ASP A 203 -0.54 -0.68 -16.70
C ASP A 203 -1.66 -1.59 -16.14
N SER A 204 -1.33 -2.80 -15.70
CA SER A 204 -2.28 -3.70 -15.03
C SER A 204 -2.81 -3.11 -13.71
N LEU A 205 -1.93 -2.56 -12.86
CA LEU A 205 -2.33 -1.85 -11.64
C LEU A 205 -3.23 -0.64 -11.96
N ASN A 206 -2.97 0.05 -13.09
CA ASN A 206 -3.82 1.13 -13.56
C ASN A 206 -5.22 0.65 -13.99
N VAL A 207 -5.35 -0.55 -14.56
CA VAL A 207 -6.66 -1.15 -14.83
C VAL A 207 -7.42 -1.37 -13.52
N VAL A 208 -6.79 -1.96 -12.49
CA VAL A 208 -7.41 -2.16 -11.16
C VAL A 208 -7.88 -0.83 -10.58
N HIS A 209 -7.00 0.19 -10.59
CA HIS A 209 -7.31 1.53 -10.10
C HIS A 209 -8.51 2.15 -10.83
N ARG A 210 -8.50 2.17 -12.17
CA ARG A 210 -9.56 2.80 -12.97
C ARG A 210 -10.91 2.09 -12.84
N LEU A 211 -10.92 0.77 -12.68
CA LEU A 211 -12.15 0.04 -12.41
C LEU A 211 -12.76 0.41 -11.05
N HIS A 212 -11.94 0.63 -10.02
CA HIS A 212 -12.43 1.06 -8.70
C HIS A 212 -12.90 2.52 -8.71
N GLU A 213 -12.09 3.41 -9.30
CA GLU A 213 -12.34 4.84 -9.36
C GLU A 213 -13.55 5.21 -10.23
N GLY A 214 -13.68 4.58 -11.40
CA GLY A 214 -14.72 4.91 -12.37
C GLY A 214 -15.95 4.02 -12.25
N ASP A 215 -15.77 2.75 -12.60
CA ASP A 215 -16.90 1.85 -12.85
C ASP A 215 -17.55 1.37 -11.54
N LEU A 216 -16.75 0.96 -10.55
CA LEU A 216 -17.24 0.52 -9.24
C LEU A 216 -17.91 1.66 -8.47
N ALA A 217 -17.26 2.83 -8.40
CA ALA A 217 -17.82 4.01 -7.75
C ALA A 217 -19.18 4.38 -8.33
N ARG A 218 -19.30 4.42 -9.67
CA ARG A 218 -20.56 4.68 -10.35
C ARG A 218 -21.60 3.60 -10.05
N ALA A 219 -21.22 2.33 -10.09
CA ALA A 219 -22.13 1.22 -9.84
C ALA A 219 -22.68 1.20 -8.40
N LEU A 220 -21.90 1.69 -7.42
CA LEU A 220 -22.32 1.84 -6.02
C LEU A 220 -22.98 3.20 -5.71
N GLY A 221 -23.16 4.06 -6.72
CA GLY A 221 -23.72 5.40 -6.53
C GLY A 221 -22.83 6.30 -5.67
N VAL A 222 -21.53 6.05 -5.62
CA VAL A 222 -20.54 6.84 -4.88
C VAL A 222 -19.95 7.90 -5.80
N GLN A 223 -20.10 9.16 -5.43
CA GLN A 223 -19.41 10.25 -6.10
C GLN A 223 -18.05 10.47 -5.46
N LEU A 224 -16.99 10.00 -6.12
CA LEU A 224 -15.62 10.34 -5.71
C LEU A 224 -15.35 11.79 -6.12
N GLY A 225 -15.06 12.65 -5.14
CA GLY A 225 -14.50 13.98 -5.39
C GLY A 225 -13.03 13.88 -5.83
N PHE A 226 -12.38 15.02 -6.08
CA PHE A 226 -10.93 15.07 -6.28
C PHE A 226 -10.24 14.38 -5.10
N ASN A 227 -9.39 13.39 -5.38
CA ASN A 227 -8.49 12.85 -4.37
C ASN A 227 -7.29 13.81 -4.21
N ALA A 228 -6.56 13.75 -3.09
CA ALA A 228 -5.40 14.62 -2.84
C ALA A 228 -4.21 14.37 -3.79
N ASN A 229 -4.35 13.40 -4.69
CA ASN A 229 -3.37 12.93 -5.65
C ASN A 229 -3.70 13.37 -7.09
N ASP A 230 -4.90 13.94 -7.33
CA ASP A 230 -5.42 14.36 -8.64
C ASP A 230 -4.98 15.79 -9.03
N GLY A 231 -4.39 16.54 -8.10
CA GLY A 231 -3.86 17.88 -8.32
C GLY A 231 -2.52 18.08 -7.59
N ASP A 232 -1.52 18.57 -8.33
CA ASP A 232 -0.11 18.85 -8.00
C ASP A 232 0.66 17.82 -7.15
#